data_AF-A0A350JL14-F1
#
_entry.id   AF-A0A350JL14-F1
#
_cell.length_a   1.000
_cell.length_b   1.000
_cell.length_c   1.000
_cell.angle_alpha   90.00
_cell.angle_beta   90.00
_cell.angle_gamma   90.00
#
_symmetry.space_group_name_H-M   'P 1'
#
loop_
_entity.id
_entity.type
_entity.pdbx_description
1 polymer ?
#
loop_
_entity_poly.entity_id
_entity_poly.type
_entity_poly.pdbx_seq_one_letter_code
_entity_poly.pdbx_strand_id
1 'polypeptide(L)' 'HDELVFDVLKTELDALTPLIRNEMESAHQLSVPLVVDISSGNNWLEAH' A
#
# COMPACT_ATOMS: atom_id res chain seq x y z
N HIS A 1 11.51 -6.90 6.88
CA HIS A 1 11.00 -6.86 5.49
C HIS A 1 9.77 -6.00 5.62
N ASP A 2 9.86 -4.79 5.09
CA ASP A 2 9.00 -3.68 5.50
C ASP A 2 8.05 -3.32 4.34
N GLU A 3 7.91 -4.26 3.40
CA GLU A 3 7.18 -4.15 2.14
C GLU A 3 6.18 -5.30 2.05
N LEU A 4 4.97 -4.98 1.59
CA LEU A 4 3.94 -5.95 1.25
C LEU A 4 3.67 -5.83 -0.25
N VAL A 5 3.71 -6.96 -0.95
CA VAL A 5 3.42 -7.03 -2.39
C VAL A 5 2.03 -7.62 -2.57
N PHE A 6 1.17 -6.90 -3.30
CA PHE A 6 -0.20 -7.30 -3.58
C PHE A 6 -0.42 -7.39 -5.09
N ASP A 7 -1.05 -8.47 -5.54
CA ASP A 7 -1.63 -8.55 -6.88
C ASP A 7 -3.09 -8.11 -6.80
N VAL A 8 -3.43 -7.05 -7.54
CA VAL A 8 -4.76 -6.42 -7.49
C VAL A 8 -5.31 -6.25 -8.91
N LEU A 9 -6.62 -6.44 -9.08
CA LEU A 9 -7.26 -6.09 -10.35
C LEU A 9 -7.20 -4.58 -10.57
N LYS A 10 -6.91 -4.14 -11.79
CA LYS A 10 -6.81 -2.70 -12.13
C LYS A 10 -8.07 -1.92 -11.78
N THR A 11 -9.24 -2.56 -11.87
CA THR A 11 -10.53 -1.95 -11.52
C THR A 11 -10.71 -1.74 -10.01
N GLU A 12 -9.95 -2.46 -9.19
CA GLU A 12 -10.01 -2.42 -7.73
C GLU A 12 -8.89 -1.59 -7.13
N LEU A 13 -7.84 -1.26 -7.90
CA LEU A 13 -6.67 -0.52 -7.44
C LEU A 13 -7.05 0.79 -6.72
N ASP A 14 -7.89 1.61 -7.34
CA ASP A 14 -8.31 2.90 -6.78
C ASP A 14 -9.06 2.76 -5.45
N ALA A 15 -9.75 1.63 -5.23
CA ALA A 15 -10.46 1.33 -4.00
C ALA A 15 -9.55 0.67 -2.95
N LEU A 16 -8.58 -0.15 -3.38
CA LEU A 16 -7.70 -0.91 -2.51
C LEU A 16 -6.56 -0.07 -1.94
N THR A 17 -5.99 0.85 -2.74
CA THR A 17 -4.89 1.75 -2.32
C THR A 17 -5.20 2.51 -1.03
N PRO A 18 -6.32 3.25 -0.90
CA PRO A 18 -6.63 3.97 0.35
C PRO A 18 -6.93 3.01 1.51
N LEU A 19 -7.49 1.84 1.23
CA LEU A 19 -7.78 0.82 2.25
C LEU A 19 -6.48 0.25 2.83
N ILE A 20 -5.54 -0.18 1.99
CA ILE A 20 -4.23 -0.69 2.42
C ILE A 20 -3.48 0.37 3.22
N ARG A 21 -3.46 1.62 2.74
CA ARG A 21 -2.83 2.73 3.48
C ARG A 21 -3.42 2.88 4.87
N ASN A 22 -4.74 2.99 4.99
CA ASN A 22 -5.38 3.17 6.29
C ASN A 22 -5.13 2.00 7.24
N GLU A 23 -5.29 0.77 6.76
CA GLU A 23 -5.08 -0.43 7.59
C GLU A 23 -3.62 -0.55 8.04
N MET A 24 -2.65 -0.26 7.16
CA MET A 24 -1.23 -0.33 7.51
C MET A 24 -0.78 0.82 8.41
N GLU A 25 -1.24 2.05 8.18
CA GLU A 25 -0.90 3.21 9.03
C GLU A 25 -1.61 3.12 10.41
N SER A 26 -2.77 2.46 10.48
CA SER A 26 -3.56 2.30 11.71
C SER A 26 -3.37 0.94 12.40
N ALA A 27 -2.55 0.04 11.83
CA ALA A 27 -2.33 -1.31 12.35
C ALA A 27 -1.85 -1.30 13.81
N HIS A 28 -1.10 -0.27 14.20
CA HIS A 28 -0.65 -0.10 15.57
C HIS A 28 -0.51 1.37 15.96
N GLN A 29 -0.94 1.70 17.18
CA GLN A 29 -0.86 3.06 17.70
C GLN A 29 0.54 3.31 18.27
N LEU A 30 1.45 3.73 17.37
CA LEU A 30 2.81 4.10 17.72
C LEU A 30 2.89 5.59 18.10
N SER A 31 3.87 5.95 18.92
CA SER A 31 4.17 7.34 19.27
C SER A 31 4.67 8.18 18.08
N VAL A 32 5.08 7.49 16.99
CA VAL A 32 5.48 8.06 15.71
C VAL A 32 4.53 7.52 14.65
N PRO A 33 3.96 8.36 13.77
CA PRO A 33 3.05 7.89 12.73
C PRO A 33 3.77 6.92 11.78
N LEU A 34 3.14 5.77 11.51
CA LEU A 34 3.52 4.90 10.40
C LEU A 34 3.13 5.62 9.11
N VAL A 35 4.09 5.77 8.20
CA VAL A 35 3.85 6.32 6.86
C VAL A 35 4.01 5.18 5.88
N VAL A 36 2.97 4.94 5.09
CA VAL A 36 2.97 3.86 4.11
C VAL A 36 3.10 4.46 2.72
N ASP A 37 4.13 4.06 1.99
CA ASP A 37 4.28 4.42 0.58
C ASP A 37 3.68 3.31 -0.29
N ILE A 38 2.88 3.69 -1.27
CA ILE A 38 2.21 2.73 -2.16
C ILE A 38 2.52 3.15 -3.58
N SER A 39 3.27 2.30 -4.27
CA SER A 39 3.54 2.43 -5.69
C SER A 39 2.81 1.32 -6.45
N SER A 40 2.29 1.66 -7.63
CA SER A 40 1.56 0.74 -8.50
C SER A 40 2.00 0.95 -9.94
N GLY A 41 2.32 -0.12 -10.64
CA GLY A 41 2.79 -0.09 -12.02
C GLY A 41 2.22 -1.25 -12.82
N ASN A 42 2.14 -1.11 -14.15
CA ASN A 42 1.67 -2.21 -15.02
C ASN A 42 2.72 -3.32 -15.18
N ASN A 43 3.92 -3.08 -14.67
CA ASN A 43 5.04 -4.00 -14.58
C ASN A 43 5.84 -3.63 -13.32
N TRP A 44 6.67 -4.54 -12.82
CA TRP A 44 7.48 -4.31 -11.62
C TRP A 44 8.36 -3.05 -11.76
N LEU A 45 8.87 -2.76 -12.96
CA LEU A 45 9.72 -1.59 -13.21
C LEU A 45 8.98 -0.24 -13.02
N GLU A 46 7.66 -0.21 -13.17
CA GLU A 46 6.81 0.97 -12.95
C GLU A 46 6.31 1.08 -11.49
N ALA A 47 6.38 0.00 -10.72
CA ALA A 47 5.87 -0.08 -9.34
C ALA A 47 6.96 0.13 -8.28
N HIS A 48 8.21 0.37 -8.68
CA HIS A 48 9.35 0.67 -7.80
C HIS A 48 9.77 2.14 -7.97
#